data_AF-A0A7S2XE34-F1
#
_entry.id   AF-A0A7S2XE34-F1
#
_cell.length_a   1.000
_cell.length_b   1.000
_cell.length_c   1.000
_cell.angle_alpha   90.00
_cell.angle_beta   90.00
_cell.angle_gamma   90.00
#
_symmetry.space_group_name_H-M   'P 1'
#
loop_
_entity.id
_entity.type
_entity.pdbx_description
1 polymer ?
#
loop_
_entity_poly.entity_id
_entity_poly.type
_entity_poly.pdbx_seq_one_letter_code
_entity_poly.pdbx_strand_id
1 'polypeptide(L)'
;GYADGYQRHWDVFMRKIEPIAKRVPYMTTPGNHEFWFNFTAYKARFQMPKYQEYESMHWSLELGPLHMMAMNTESVLDTSNLDQAQRKWIDEDLTSVNQRRSSVPWVIATGHRPFYCGDHNKKD
;
A
#
# COMPACT_ATOMS: atom_id res chain seq x y z
N GLY A 1 -19.91 3.64 0.98
CA GLY A 1 -19.12 3.16 2.11
C GLY A 1 -18.02 2.25 1.61
N TYR A 2 -17.07 1.92 2.48
CA TYR A 2 -16.04 0.90 2.24
C TYR A 2 -16.65 -0.50 2.23
N ALA A 3 -15.88 -1.50 1.81
CA ALA A 3 -16.39 -2.86 1.72
C ALA A 3 -16.65 -3.46 3.09
N ASP A 4 -15.75 -3.27 4.06
CA ASP A 4 -15.91 -3.63 5.47
C ASP A 4 -16.43 -5.08 5.67
N GLY A 5 -15.87 -6.00 4.88
CA GLY A 5 -16.29 -7.41 4.85
C GLY A 5 -17.45 -7.73 3.89
N TYR A 6 -18.23 -6.74 3.43
CA TYR A 6 -19.31 -6.93 2.46
C TYR A 6 -18.80 -6.94 1.01
N GLN A 7 -18.58 -8.15 0.48
CA GLN A 7 -17.89 -8.38 -0.80
C GLN A 7 -18.48 -7.64 -2.01
N ARG A 8 -19.79 -7.41 -2.07
CA ARG A 8 -20.44 -6.72 -3.20
C ARG A 8 -19.90 -5.30 -3.42
N HIS A 9 -19.44 -4.64 -2.37
CA HIS A 9 -18.84 -3.31 -2.49
C HIS A 9 -17.51 -3.33 -3.25
N TRP A 10 -16.73 -4.42 -3.17
CA TRP A 10 -15.52 -4.57 -3.99
C TRP A 10 -15.86 -4.58 -5.48
N ASP A 11 -16.89 -5.32 -5.90
CA ASP A 11 -17.27 -5.37 -7.32
C ASP A 11 -17.80 -4.02 -7.81
N VAL A 12 -18.50 -3.27 -6.95
CA VAL A 12 -18.91 -1.88 -7.24
C VAL A 12 -17.69 -0.98 -7.39
N PHE A 13 -16.70 -1.09 -6.51
CA PHE A 13 -15.46 -0.31 -6.59
C PHE A 13 -14.69 -0.61 -7.88
N MET A 14 -14.52 -1.89 -8.24
CA MET A 14 -13.81 -2.30 -9.45
C MET A 14 -14.48 -1.77 -10.73
N ARG A 15 -15.82 -1.80 -10.81
CA ARG A 15 -16.55 -1.17 -11.92
C ARG A 15 -16.37 0.34 -11.98
N LYS A 16 -16.24 1.02 -10.83
CA LYS A 16 -16.03 2.47 -10.79
C LYS A 16 -14.64 2.86 -11.30
N ILE A 17 -13.60 2.11 -10.94
CA ILE A 17 -12.23 2.42 -11.36
C ILE A 17 -11.89 1.91 -12.76
N GLU A 18 -12.69 0.99 -13.33
CA GLU A 18 -12.44 0.35 -14.63
C GLU A 18 -12.05 1.34 -15.76
N PRO A 19 -12.73 2.50 -15.95
CA PRO A 19 -12.37 3.42 -17.03
C PRO A 19 -10.93 3.96 -16.96
N ILE A 20 -10.34 3.96 -15.76
CA ILE A 20 -8.97 4.39 -15.47
C ILE A 20 -8.04 3.18 -15.44
N ALA A 21 -8.36 2.18 -14.61
CA ALA A 21 -7.50 1.02 -14.34
C ALA A 21 -7.27 0.12 -15.58
N LYS A 22 -8.15 0.18 -16.59
CA LYS A 22 -7.95 -0.52 -17.86
C LYS A 22 -6.95 0.16 -18.81
N ARG A 23 -6.52 1.39 -18.50
CA ARG A 23 -5.66 2.22 -19.36
C ARG A 23 -4.33 2.55 -18.74
N VAL A 24 -4.28 2.69 -17.42
CA VAL A 24 -3.07 3.00 -16.66
C VAL A 24 -2.98 2.10 -15.42
N PRO A 25 -1.77 1.71 -15.00
CA PRO A 25 -1.59 0.96 -13.75
C PRO A 25 -2.22 1.69 -12.57
N TYR A 26 -3.10 1.01 -11.83
CA TYR A 26 -3.77 1.54 -10.65
C TYR A 26 -3.12 0.95 -9.39
N MET A 27 -2.10 1.66 -8.87
CA MET A 27 -1.30 1.20 -7.74
C MET A 27 -2.01 1.45 -6.41
N THR A 28 -1.99 0.48 -5.50
CA THR A 28 -2.70 0.53 -4.22
C THR A 28 -1.82 0.13 -3.03
N THR A 29 -2.21 0.57 -1.84
CA THR A 29 -1.67 0.11 -0.55
C THR A 29 -2.86 -0.27 0.34
N PRO A 30 -2.76 -1.32 1.18
CA PRO A 30 -3.86 -1.68 2.07
C PRO A 30 -4.04 -0.64 3.18
N GLY A 31 -5.29 -0.37 3.54
CA GLY A 31 -5.65 0.39 4.72
C GLY A 31 -6.39 -0.47 5.74
N ASN A 32 -6.78 0.15 6.85
CA ASN A 32 -7.40 -0.55 7.96
C ASN A 32 -8.73 -1.21 7.56
N HIS A 33 -9.49 -0.63 6.62
CA HIS A 33 -10.75 -1.19 6.12
C HIS A 33 -10.55 -2.43 5.22
N GLU A 34 -9.33 -2.77 4.85
CA GLU A 34 -9.01 -3.99 4.10
C GLU A 34 -8.78 -5.21 5.02
N PHE A 35 -8.59 -5.04 6.34
CA PHE A 35 -8.16 -6.11 7.25
C PHE A 35 -9.09 -7.33 7.33
N TRP A 36 -10.37 -7.16 6.96
CA TRP A 36 -11.40 -8.19 7.03
C TRP A 36 -10.96 -9.48 6.35
N PHE A 37 -11.11 -10.59 7.08
CA PHE A 37 -10.66 -11.92 6.64
C PHE A 37 -9.18 -11.94 6.27
N ASN A 38 -8.30 -11.32 7.07
CA ASN A 38 -6.86 -11.27 6.83
C ASN A 38 -6.50 -10.69 5.44
N PHE A 39 -7.11 -9.56 5.09
CA PHE A 39 -6.88 -8.85 3.83
C PHE A 39 -7.21 -9.67 2.57
N THR A 40 -7.95 -10.78 2.69
CA THR A 40 -8.20 -11.73 1.59
C THR A 40 -8.74 -11.04 0.34
N ALA A 41 -9.70 -10.12 0.50
CA ALA A 41 -10.30 -9.44 -0.64
C ALA A 41 -9.32 -8.48 -1.33
N TYR A 42 -8.46 -7.79 -0.58
CA TYR A 42 -7.41 -6.93 -1.13
C TYR A 42 -6.38 -7.78 -1.90
N LYS A 43 -5.83 -8.81 -1.24
CA LYS A 43 -4.83 -9.73 -1.81
C LYS A 43 -5.33 -10.39 -3.11
N ALA A 44 -6.59 -10.81 -3.14
CA ALA A 44 -7.18 -11.48 -4.30
C ALA A 44 -7.47 -10.55 -5.49
N ARG A 45 -7.58 -9.23 -5.27
CA ARG A 45 -8.08 -8.29 -6.29
C ARG A 45 -7.03 -7.32 -6.82
N PHE A 46 -5.95 -7.07 -6.09
CA PHE A 46 -4.88 -6.18 -6.51
C PHE A 46 -3.55 -6.92 -6.66
N GLN A 47 -2.88 -6.69 -7.78
CA GLN A 47 -1.57 -7.26 -8.09
C GLN A 47 -0.54 -6.14 -8.22
N MET A 48 0.25 -5.97 -7.17
CA MET A 48 1.37 -5.04 -7.12
C MET A 48 2.67 -5.77 -7.49
N PRO A 49 3.77 -5.05 -7.76
CA PRO A 49 5.07 -5.68 -8.02
C PRO A 49 5.42 -6.72 -6.98
N LYS A 50 5.97 -7.85 -7.43
CA LYS A 50 6.32 -9.00 -6.57
C LYS A 50 5.16 -9.51 -5.71
N TYR A 51 3.94 -9.48 -6.24
CA TYR A 51 2.74 -10.04 -5.58
C TYR A 51 2.96 -11.45 -5.03
N GLN A 52 3.71 -12.31 -5.72
CA GLN A 52 4.00 -13.67 -5.25
C GLN A 52 4.87 -13.70 -3.98
N GLU A 53 5.69 -12.67 -3.74
CA GLU A 53 6.55 -12.57 -2.55
C GLU A 53 5.83 -11.89 -1.38
N TYR A 54 5.02 -10.86 -1.66
CA TYR A 54 4.49 -9.94 -0.63
C TYR A 54 2.96 -9.79 -0.61
N GLU A 55 2.24 -10.54 -1.46
CA GLU A 55 0.78 -10.50 -1.58
C GLU A 55 0.20 -9.08 -1.79
N SER A 56 0.95 -8.21 -2.47
CA SER A 56 0.64 -6.78 -2.66
C SER A 56 0.58 -5.94 -1.37
N MET A 57 0.97 -6.50 -0.22
CA MET A 57 0.87 -5.81 1.07
C MET A 57 1.91 -4.68 1.17
N HIS A 58 3.11 -4.89 0.64
CA HIS A 58 4.11 -3.84 0.46
C HIS A 58 4.86 -4.09 -0.85
N TRP A 59 5.38 -3.03 -1.47
CA TRP A 59 6.03 -3.10 -2.77
C TRP A 59 6.85 -1.84 -3.04
N SER A 60 7.79 -1.94 -3.96
CA SER A 60 8.46 -0.79 -4.59
C SER A 60 8.43 -0.93 -6.11
N LEU A 61 8.47 0.21 -6.82
CA LEU A 61 8.58 0.27 -8.27
C LEU A 61 9.43 1.47 -8.69
N GLU A 62 10.20 1.28 -9.75
CA GLU A 62 10.88 2.36 -10.45
C GLU A 62 10.10 2.73 -11.72
N LEU A 63 9.80 4.01 -11.90
CA LEU A 63 9.17 4.56 -13.10
C LEU A 63 10.01 5.74 -13.60
N GLY A 64 10.99 5.43 -14.47
CA GLY A 64 11.97 6.42 -14.89
C GLY A 64 12.79 6.94 -13.69
N PRO A 65 12.84 8.27 -13.43
CA PRO A 65 13.63 8.84 -12.34
C PRO A 65 12.95 8.76 -10.95
N LEU A 66 11.80 8.09 -10.86
CA LEU A 66 11.04 7.92 -9.63
C LEU A 66 11.24 6.52 -9.06
N HIS A 67 11.63 6.44 -7.79
CA HIS A 67 11.42 5.27 -6.93
C HIS A 67 10.19 5.54 -6.05
N MET A 68 9.18 4.69 -6.15
CA MET A 68 8.00 4.73 -5.29
C MET A 68 7.92 3.45 -4.47
N MET A 69 7.67 3.58 -3.18
CA MET A 69 7.42 2.47 -2.27
C MET A 69 6.08 2.64 -1.54
N ALA A 70 5.41 1.54 -1.28
CA ALA A 70 4.22 1.46 -0.46
C ALA A 70 4.44 0.49 0.70
N MET A 71 4.15 0.96 1.91
CA MET A 71 4.22 0.20 3.14
C MET A 71 2.83 -0.30 3.54
N ASN A 72 2.72 -1.52 4.06
CA ASN A 72 1.56 -1.94 4.83
C ASN A 72 1.69 -1.40 6.25
N THR A 73 0.89 -0.39 6.60
CA THR A 73 0.84 0.17 7.95
C THR A 73 -0.12 -0.57 8.90
N GLU A 74 -0.74 -1.64 8.43
CA GLU A 74 -1.85 -2.31 9.11
C GLU A 74 -1.45 -3.65 9.73
N SER A 75 -2.20 -4.02 10.76
CA SER A 75 -2.21 -5.36 11.34
C SER A 75 -3.59 -6.01 11.18
N VAL A 76 -3.66 -7.33 11.37
CA VAL A 76 -4.93 -8.07 11.42
C VAL A 76 -5.81 -7.72 12.64
N LEU A 77 -5.31 -6.87 13.54
CA LEU A 77 -6.00 -6.42 14.75
C LEU A 77 -6.47 -4.96 14.64
N ASP A 78 -6.46 -4.36 13.44
CA ASP A 78 -6.77 -2.93 13.23
C ASP A 78 -5.89 -2.01 14.10
N THR A 79 -4.59 -2.32 14.12
CA THR A 79 -3.57 -1.49 14.77
C THR A 79 -2.47 -1.11 13.80
N SER A 80 -1.80 0.01 14.08
CA SER A 80 -0.61 0.41 13.33
C SER A 80 0.51 -0.59 13.57
N ASN A 81 1.08 -1.12 12.50
CA ASN A 81 2.23 -2.00 12.58
C ASN A 81 3.11 -1.90 11.33
N LEU A 82 4.43 -1.90 11.54
CA LEU A 82 5.43 -2.21 10.52
C LEU A 82 6.26 -3.33 11.12
N ASP A 83 6.00 -4.58 10.78
CA ASP A 83 6.71 -5.70 11.41
C ASP A 83 8.23 -5.69 11.09
N GLN A 84 8.98 -6.55 11.78
CA GLN A 84 10.43 -6.61 11.61
C GLN A 84 10.85 -6.99 10.19
N ALA A 85 10.08 -7.85 9.51
CA ALA A 85 10.40 -8.28 8.16
C ALA A 85 10.22 -7.13 7.17
N GLN A 86 9.13 -6.39 7.28
CA GLN A 86 8.88 -5.22 6.44
C GLN A 86 9.89 -4.10 6.71
N ARG A 87 10.23 -3.82 7.98
CA ARG A 87 11.29 -2.84 8.30
C ARG A 87 12.64 -3.21 7.68
N LYS A 88 13.02 -4.49 7.77
CA LYS A 88 14.24 -5.00 7.14
C LYS A 88 14.18 -4.84 5.62
N TRP A 89 13.05 -5.16 5.00
CA TRP A 89 12.84 -4.95 3.56
C TRP A 89 12.96 -3.48 3.16
N ILE A 90 12.39 -2.55 3.95
CA ILE A 90 12.52 -1.10 3.72
C ILE A 90 13.99 -0.67 3.79
N ASP A 91 14.72 -1.13 4.80
CA ASP A 91 16.14 -0.79 4.98
C ASP A 91 16.97 -1.28 3.79
N GLU A 92 16.73 -2.51 3.31
CA GLU A 92 17.40 -3.08 2.14
C GLU A 92 17.05 -2.34 0.85
N ASP A 93 15.77 -2.05 0.61
CA ASP A 93 15.27 -1.33 -0.56
C ASP A 93 15.88 0.09 -0.62
N LEU A 94 15.78 0.85 0.46
CA LEU A 94 16.32 2.21 0.53
C LEU A 94 17.86 2.25 0.49
N THR A 95 18.54 1.22 1.02
CA THR A 95 20.00 1.09 0.88
C THR A 95 20.39 0.96 -0.60
N SER A 96 19.66 0.14 -1.37
CA SER A 96 19.89 -0.01 -2.82
C SER A 96 19.60 1.29 -3.59
N VAL A 97 18.50 1.99 -3.25
CA VAL A 97 18.12 3.27 -3.87
C VAL A 97 19.15 4.35 -3.58
N ASN A 98 19.68 4.40 -2.35
CA ASN A 98 20.71 5.36 -1.95
C ASN A 98 22.00 5.23 -2.76
N GLN A 99 22.33 4.03 -3.23
CA GLN A 99 23.50 3.80 -4.10
C GLN A 99 23.30 4.34 -5.53
N ARG A 100 22.06 4.61 -5.95
CA ARG A 100 21.70 5.00 -7.33
C ARG A 100 20.88 6.28 -7.40
N ARG A 101 21.00 7.18 -6.40
CA ARG A 101 20.23 8.44 -6.31
C ARG A 101 20.36 9.33 -7.53
N SER A 102 21.49 9.27 -8.25
CA SER A 102 21.67 10.00 -9.51
C SER A 102 20.72 9.55 -10.62
N SER A 103 20.33 8.27 -10.64
CA SER A 103 19.41 7.69 -11.63
C SER A 103 17.94 7.80 -11.21
N VAL A 104 17.66 7.71 -9.90
CA VAL A 104 16.31 7.78 -9.34
C VAL A 104 16.18 8.91 -8.32
N PRO A 105 16.35 10.19 -8.71
CA PRO A 105 16.41 11.31 -7.77
C PRO A 105 15.13 11.53 -6.95
N TRP A 106 13.98 11.05 -7.39
CA TRP A 106 12.73 11.16 -6.64
C TRP A 106 12.44 9.87 -5.88
N VAL A 107 12.27 9.97 -4.55
CA VAL A 107 11.89 8.84 -3.69
C VAL A 107 10.62 9.23 -2.97
N ILE A 108 9.56 8.45 -3.19
CA ILE A 108 8.25 8.66 -2.58
C ILE A 108 7.88 7.41 -1.79
N ALA A 109 7.63 7.59 -0.50
CA ALA A 109 7.09 6.54 0.36
C ALA A 109 5.62 6.85 0.68
N THR A 110 4.78 5.82 0.62
CA THR A 110 3.35 5.90 0.92
C THR A 110 2.96 4.83 1.93
N GLY A 111 1.91 5.10 2.70
CA GLY A 111 1.26 4.19 3.63
C GLY A 111 -0.10 4.76 4.02
N HIS A 112 -1.00 3.91 4.53
CA HIS A 112 -2.36 4.34 4.86
C HIS A 112 -2.42 5.14 6.15
N ARG A 113 -1.80 4.65 7.24
CA ARG A 113 -1.78 5.37 8.53
C ARG A 113 -0.73 6.49 8.50
N PRO A 114 -1.07 7.71 8.96
CA PRO A 114 -0.12 8.81 9.00
C PRO A 114 0.95 8.57 10.07
N PHE A 115 2.20 8.92 9.78
CA PHE A 115 3.26 8.99 10.80
C PHE A 115 3.19 10.29 11.60
N TYR A 116 2.67 11.34 10.98
CA TYR A 116 2.40 12.62 11.62
C TYR A 116 0.93 12.97 11.41
N CYS A 117 0.16 12.99 12.50
CA CYS A 117 -1.22 13.48 12.49
C CYS A 117 -1.26 14.90 13.04
N GLY A 118 -2.05 15.78 12.42
CA GLY A 118 -2.51 17.01 13.07
C GLY A 118 -3.66 16.72 14.03
N ASP A 119 -3.71 17.39 15.18
CA ASP A 119 -4.76 17.24 16.19
C ASP A 119 -6.11 17.70 15.62
N HIS A 120 -6.93 16.76 15.15
CA HIS A 120 -8.35 17.00 14.85
C HIS A 120 -9.18 15.81 15.34
N ASN A 121 -9.19 15.59 16.67
CA ASN A 121 -10.31 15.00 17.43
C ASN A 121 -9.91 14.73 18.90
N LYS A 122 -9.47 15.76 19.62
CA LYS A 122 -9.87 15.84 21.03
C LYS A 122 -11.29 16.38 21.01
N LYS A 123 -12.26 15.51 21.24
CA LYS A 123 -13.58 15.94 21.70
C LYS A 123 -13.37 16.48 23.11
N ASP A 124 -13.25 17.80 23.21
CA ASP A 124 -13.79 18.50 24.37
C ASP A 124 -15.33 18.49 24.27
#